data_AF-A0A835T059-F1
#
_entry.id   AF-A0A835T059-F1
#
_cell.length_a   1.000
_cell.length_b   1.000
_cell.length_c   1.000
_cell.angle_alpha   90.00
_cell.angle_beta   90.00
_cell.angle_gamma   90.00
#
_symmetry.space_group_name_H-M   'P 1'
#
loop_
_entity.id
_entity.type
_entity.pdbx_description
1 polymer ?
#
loop_
_entity_poly.entity_id
_entity_poly.type
_entity_poly.pdbx_seq_one_letter_code
_entity_poly.pdbx_strand_id
1 'polypeptide(L)'
;MVEGHQCHRVAAAHRKLLVGKSFQARSPNGRFKEGAAAINAKPLMRIEVHGKNLFYFFGGGDIPQNQQQQQPLQPEVVGTPVAAVAAAAAAAATTAATPDAPRRPSRAAAAAAAAAGEPAPAAASAAKGKGKGKRGLAAKEGAEEAAAVAAAVAEEEGGGDVVVMHVHFGMSGAFRTMELPGLPPTDTTRLELLHKGAGLVAHLSAMTVAHGGPAFYVTKAAALGQDPLREDADKEVLWAKVQKSKKPIGLVLMDQTLIAGVGNIYRAEILYKARVHPEAPAASISREQFDRIWWPISAGAIMGARAQP
;
A
#
# COMPACT_ATOMS: atom_id res chain seq x y z
N MET A 1 -7.87 5.12 12.42
CA MET A 1 -7.24 5.52 11.14
C MET A 1 -7.17 4.29 10.26
N VAL A 2 -7.54 4.39 8.98
CA VAL A 2 -7.46 3.25 8.06
C VAL A 2 -6.13 3.29 7.32
N GLU A 3 -5.39 2.18 7.36
CA GLU A 3 -4.09 1.99 6.71
C GLU A 3 -4.15 0.79 5.74
N GLY A 4 -3.13 0.61 4.90
CA GLY A 4 -3.22 -0.27 3.71
C GLY A 4 -3.66 -1.70 4.01
N HIS A 5 -3.18 -2.30 5.09
CA HIS A 5 -3.59 -3.63 5.56
C HIS A 5 -5.12 -3.77 5.75
N GLN A 6 -5.80 -2.73 6.22
CA GLN A 6 -7.26 -2.74 6.37
C GLN A 6 -7.96 -2.67 5.02
N CYS A 7 -7.41 -1.89 4.08
CA CYS A 7 -7.94 -1.80 2.72
C CYS A 7 -7.82 -3.15 1.99
N HIS A 8 -6.67 -3.82 2.09
CA HIS A 8 -6.46 -5.18 1.58
C HIS A 8 -7.40 -6.20 2.24
N ARG A 9 -7.56 -6.15 3.56
CA ARG A 9 -8.48 -7.04 4.29
C ARG A 9 -9.95 -6.85 3.86
N VAL A 10 -10.40 -5.60 3.71
CA VAL A 10 -11.74 -5.28 3.21
C VAL A 10 -11.92 -5.76 1.77
N ALA A 11 -10.94 -5.52 0.89
CA ALA A 11 -10.99 -6.00 -0.49
C ALA A 11 -11.01 -7.54 -0.58
N ALA A 12 -10.23 -8.25 0.24
CA ALA A 12 -10.25 -9.71 0.28
C ALA A 12 -11.63 -10.27 0.70
N ALA A 13 -12.30 -9.63 1.67
CA ALA A 13 -13.68 -9.98 2.02
C ALA A 13 -14.65 -9.65 0.88
N HIS A 14 -14.53 -8.49 0.25
CA HIS A 14 -15.41 -8.03 -0.82
C HIS A 14 -15.22 -8.80 -2.13
N ARG A 15 -14.02 -9.30 -2.44
CA ARG A 15 -13.78 -10.21 -3.58
C ARG A 15 -14.60 -11.50 -3.43
N LYS A 16 -14.72 -12.03 -2.20
CA LYS A 16 -15.56 -13.21 -1.91
C LYS A 16 -17.05 -12.90 -1.92
N LEU A 17 -17.45 -11.77 -1.32
CA LEU A 17 -18.86 -11.46 -1.08
C LEU A 17 -19.55 -10.74 -2.25
N LEU A 18 -18.86 -9.85 -2.96
CA LEU A 18 -19.47 -8.87 -3.86
C LEU A 18 -19.13 -9.07 -5.35
N VAL A 19 -17.98 -9.64 -5.69
CA VAL A 19 -17.62 -9.88 -7.10
C VAL A 19 -18.58 -10.90 -7.75
N GLY A 20 -18.83 -10.70 -9.04
CA GLY A 20 -19.78 -11.47 -9.85
C GLY A 20 -21.26 -11.12 -9.61
N LYS A 21 -21.55 -10.08 -8.82
CA LYS A 21 -22.93 -9.66 -8.47
C LYS A 21 -23.23 -8.25 -8.97
N SER A 22 -24.49 -8.03 -9.34
CA SER A 22 -25.03 -6.72 -9.75
C SER A 22 -25.91 -6.12 -8.66
N PHE A 23 -25.71 -4.84 -8.34
CA PHE A 23 -26.35 -4.21 -7.18
C PHE A 23 -27.32 -3.10 -7.56
N GLN A 24 -28.42 -2.98 -6.81
CA GLN A 24 -29.17 -1.73 -6.74
C GLN A 24 -28.30 -0.74 -5.95
N ALA A 25 -27.78 0.28 -6.61
CA ALA A 25 -26.85 1.24 -6.04
C ALA A 25 -27.55 2.59 -5.81
N ARG A 26 -27.45 3.13 -4.59
CA ARG A 26 -27.99 4.45 -4.23
C ARG A 26 -27.02 5.22 -3.36
N SER A 27 -27.12 6.56 -3.36
CA SER A 27 -26.32 7.43 -2.50
C SER A 27 -27.21 8.09 -1.43
N PRO A 28 -27.34 7.51 -0.22
CA PRO A 28 -28.30 7.98 0.78
C PRO A 28 -28.12 9.46 1.16
N ASN A 29 -26.88 9.91 1.35
CA ASN A 29 -26.59 11.34 1.63
C ASN A 29 -26.35 12.20 0.37
N GLY A 30 -26.66 11.69 -0.82
CA GLY A 30 -26.54 12.38 -2.11
C GLY A 30 -25.12 12.67 -2.62
N ARG A 31 -24.07 12.55 -1.79
CA ARG A 31 -22.69 12.98 -2.13
C ARG A 31 -22.00 12.14 -3.21
N PHE A 32 -22.59 11.02 -3.60
CA PHE A 32 -22.09 10.14 -4.67
C PHE A 32 -23.24 9.74 -5.63
N LYS A 33 -24.22 10.63 -5.83
CA LYS A 33 -25.43 10.35 -6.63
C LYS A 33 -25.11 9.90 -8.06
N GLU A 34 -24.24 10.61 -8.77
CA GLU A 34 -23.86 10.31 -10.16
C GLU A 34 -23.12 8.97 -10.25
N GLY A 35 -22.14 8.74 -9.39
CA GLY A 35 -21.39 7.48 -9.37
C GLY A 35 -22.22 6.27 -8.95
N ALA A 36 -23.17 6.45 -8.01
CA ALA A 36 -24.14 5.42 -7.66
C ALA A 36 -25.04 5.06 -8.85
N ALA A 37 -25.50 6.06 -9.62
CA ALA A 37 -26.25 5.79 -10.85
C ALA A 37 -25.40 5.10 -11.92
N ALA A 38 -24.13 5.49 -12.08
CA ALA A 38 -23.20 4.92 -13.07
C ALA A 38 -22.85 3.44 -12.82
N ILE A 39 -22.84 2.97 -11.57
CA ILE A 39 -22.59 1.56 -11.19
C ILE A 39 -23.89 0.75 -10.97
N ASN A 40 -25.06 1.39 -11.00
CA ASN A 40 -26.32 0.73 -10.69
C ASN A 40 -26.64 -0.39 -11.69
N ALA A 41 -27.04 -1.56 -11.19
CA ALA A 41 -27.30 -2.79 -11.93
C ALA A 41 -26.10 -3.38 -12.72
N LYS A 42 -24.92 -2.75 -12.69
CA LYS A 42 -23.69 -3.30 -13.28
C LYS A 42 -23.07 -4.38 -12.39
N PRO A 43 -22.51 -5.46 -12.96
CA PRO A 43 -21.81 -6.48 -12.19
C PRO A 43 -20.47 -5.93 -11.68
N LEU A 44 -20.10 -6.25 -10.44
CA LEU A 44 -18.76 -5.97 -9.92
C LEU A 44 -17.79 -7.06 -10.41
N MET A 45 -16.84 -6.68 -11.26
CA MET A 45 -15.95 -7.61 -11.98
C MET A 45 -14.66 -7.87 -11.22
N ARG A 46 -14.00 -6.82 -10.71
CA ARG A 46 -12.77 -6.93 -9.92
C ARG A 46 -12.62 -5.80 -8.91
N ILE A 47 -11.72 -6.00 -7.95
CA ILE A 47 -11.35 -5.01 -6.93
C ILE A 47 -9.83 -4.93 -6.86
N GLU A 48 -9.27 -3.77 -7.15
CA GLU A 48 -7.86 -3.45 -6.93
C GLU A 48 -7.67 -2.70 -5.62
N VAL A 49 -6.49 -2.88 -5.02
CA VAL A 49 -6.03 -2.10 -3.87
C VAL A 49 -4.63 -1.59 -4.16
N HIS A 50 -4.41 -0.31 -3.85
CA HIS A 50 -3.10 0.32 -3.90
C HIS A 50 -2.93 1.21 -2.67
N GLY A 51 -2.28 0.62 -1.66
CA GLY A 51 -2.14 1.17 -0.33
C GLY A 51 -3.47 1.46 0.33
N LYS A 52 -3.78 2.74 0.55
CA LYS A 52 -5.03 3.18 1.21
C LYS A 52 -6.17 3.44 0.23
N ASN A 53 -6.01 3.11 -1.05
CA ASN A 53 -6.99 3.33 -2.10
C ASN A 53 -7.54 1.99 -2.58
N LEU A 54 -8.86 1.89 -2.68
CA LEU A 54 -9.55 0.75 -3.28
C LEU A 54 -10.22 1.20 -4.56
N PHE A 55 -10.22 0.34 -5.57
CA PHE A 55 -10.85 0.59 -6.87
C PHE A 55 -11.74 -0.59 -7.22
N TYR A 56 -13.03 -0.33 -7.41
CA TYR A 56 -14.05 -1.33 -7.71
C TYR A 56 -14.47 -1.16 -9.16
N PHE A 57 -14.34 -2.20 -9.97
CA PHE A 57 -14.56 -2.17 -11.42
C PHE A 57 -15.91 -2.79 -11.73
N PHE A 58 -16.87 -1.97 -12.17
CA PHE A 58 -18.23 -2.39 -12.48
C PHE A 58 -18.48 -2.35 -14.00
N GLY A 59 -19.16 -3.35 -14.54
CA GLY A 59 -19.38 -3.48 -15.98
C GLY A 59 -18.13 -3.96 -16.74
N GLY A 60 -18.27 -4.11 -18.05
CA GLY A 60 -17.35 -4.91 -18.87
C GLY A 60 -17.79 -6.38 -18.95
N GLY A 61 -17.55 -7.02 -20.09
CA GLY A 61 -17.93 -8.42 -20.34
C GLY A 61 -17.03 -9.42 -19.61
N ASP A 62 -17.58 -10.59 -19.33
CA ASP A 62 -16.97 -11.77 -18.70
C ASP A 62 -16.37 -11.61 -17.29
N ILE A 63 -17.05 -12.24 -16.33
CA ILE A 63 -16.51 -12.48 -14.98
C ILE A 63 -15.31 -13.42 -15.17
N PRO A 64 -14.11 -13.11 -14.63
CA PRO A 64 -12.97 -14.01 -14.72
C PRO A 64 -13.28 -15.39 -14.11
N GLN A 65 -13.61 -16.37 -14.96
CA GLN A 65 -13.89 -17.76 -14.55
C GLN A 65 -12.61 -18.52 -14.23
N ASN A 66 -11.78 -18.01 -13.32
CA ASN A 66 -10.96 -18.83 -12.42
C ASN A 66 -10.22 -18.00 -11.35
N GLN A 67 -10.73 -18.03 -10.12
CA GLN A 67 -9.93 -17.86 -8.89
C GLN A 67 -10.26 -18.95 -7.84
N GLN A 68 -10.94 -20.03 -8.22
CA GLN A 68 -11.29 -21.15 -7.33
C GLN A 68 -10.29 -22.32 -7.35
N GLN A 69 -9.22 -22.24 -8.13
CA GLN A 69 -8.11 -23.22 -8.11
C GLN A 69 -6.74 -22.53 -7.97
N GLN A 70 -6.49 -21.98 -6.79
CA GLN A 70 -5.14 -21.85 -6.25
C GLN A 70 -5.05 -22.65 -4.95
N GLN A 71 -5.03 -23.97 -5.09
CA GLN A 71 -4.47 -24.83 -4.04
C GLN A 71 -2.94 -24.63 -4.04
N PRO A 72 -2.25 -24.65 -2.88
CA PRO A 72 -0.80 -24.65 -2.88
C PRO A 72 -0.30 -25.92 -3.57
N LEU A 73 0.52 -25.76 -4.60
CA LEU A 73 1.27 -26.87 -5.19
C LEU A 73 2.09 -27.53 -4.07
N GLN A 74 1.83 -28.81 -3.82
CA GLN A 74 2.68 -29.60 -2.93
C GLN A 74 4.04 -29.79 -3.62
N PRO A 75 5.16 -29.81 -2.89
CA PRO A 75 6.46 -30.11 -3.49
C PRO A 75 6.47 -31.57 -3.93
N GLU A 76 6.40 -31.83 -5.24
CA GLU A 76 6.66 -33.16 -5.76
C GLU A 76 8.11 -33.55 -5.50
N VAL A 77 8.28 -34.59 -4.68
CA VAL A 77 9.56 -35.21 -4.41
C VAL A 77 9.88 -36.14 -5.58
N VAL A 78 10.65 -35.64 -6.56
CA VAL A 78 11.28 -36.49 -7.57
C VAL A 78 12.77 -36.62 -7.26
N GLY A 79 13.16 -37.83 -6.88
CA GLY A 79 14.55 -38.20 -6.64
C GLY A 79 15.37 -38.29 -7.94
N THR A 80 16.61 -37.81 -7.82
CA THR A 80 17.79 -37.98 -8.71
C THR A 80 18.15 -39.47 -8.98
N PRO A 81 19.22 -39.83 -9.76
CA PRO A 81 20.13 -39.02 -10.61
C PRO A 81 20.52 -39.63 -11.99
N VAL A 82 21.10 -38.82 -12.89
CA VAL A 82 22.21 -39.23 -13.80
C VAL A 82 23.21 -38.06 -13.95
N ALA A 83 24.49 -38.35 -14.23
CA ALA A 83 25.65 -37.47 -14.01
C ALA A 83 26.37 -36.96 -15.29
N ALA A 84 27.36 -36.07 -15.09
CA ALA A 84 28.33 -35.50 -16.04
C ALA A 84 27.72 -34.56 -17.12
N VAL A 85 28.37 -33.51 -17.63
CA VAL A 85 29.80 -33.13 -17.81
C VAL A 85 29.90 -31.61 -17.58
N ALA A 86 30.89 -30.97 -16.94
CA ALA A 86 32.06 -31.38 -16.15
C ALA A 86 32.53 -30.18 -15.26
N ALA A 87 33.73 -30.24 -14.68
CA ALA A 87 34.39 -29.15 -13.93
C ALA A 87 35.84 -28.95 -14.42
N ALA A 88 36.40 -27.73 -14.26
CA ALA A 88 37.78 -27.46 -13.77
C ALA A 88 38.39 -26.12 -14.28
N ALA A 89 38.71 -25.21 -13.34
CA ALA A 89 39.85 -24.26 -13.32
C ALA A 89 39.77 -23.48 -11.99
N ALA A 90 40.33 -23.99 -10.88
CA ALA A 90 41.70 -23.71 -10.41
C ALA A 90 41.95 -22.19 -10.19
N ALA A 91 42.00 -21.58 -9.00
CA ALA A 91 42.60 -21.90 -7.68
C ALA A 91 44.04 -21.34 -7.46
N ALA A 92 44.35 -21.03 -6.19
CA ALA A 92 45.51 -20.29 -5.65
C ALA A 92 45.40 -18.73 -5.76
N ALA A 93 45.84 -17.93 -4.77
CA ALA A 93 46.75 -18.24 -3.65
C ALA A 93 46.27 -17.74 -2.26
N THR A 94 46.88 -18.29 -1.21
CA THR A 94 46.69 -17.96 0.21
C THR A 94 48.02 -17.52 0.81
N THR A 95 48.03 -16.49 1.68
CA THR A 95 48.93 -16.39 2.85
C THR A 95 48.36 -15.40 3.87
N ALA A 96 48.64 -15.61 5.16
CA ALA A 96 48.04 -14.90 6.29
C ALA A 96 49.06 -14.06 7.09
N ALA A 97 48.60 -13.11 7.92
CA ALA A 97 49.17 -12.80 9.24
C ALA A 97 48.35 -11.75 10.03
N THR A 98 48.11 -12.04 11.31
CA THR A 98 47.97 -11.10 12.46
C THR A 98 49.20 -11.34 13.38
N PRO A 99 49.58 -10.51 14.38
CA PRO A 99 48.79 -9.82 15.42
C PRO A 99 49.06 -8.28 15.41
N ASP A 100 48.76 -7.40 16.38
CA ASP A 100 48.64 -7.49 17.85
C ASP A 100 47.89 -6.27 18.43
N ALA A 101 47.48 -6.33 19.71
CA ALA A 101 46.96 -5.21 20.50
C ALA A 101 47.39 -5.38 21.97
N PRO A 102 47.82 -4.33 22.69
CA PRO A 102 46.83 -3.61 23.52
C PRO A 102 47.18 -2.15 23.93
N ARG A 103 46.17 -1.38 24.41
CA ARG A 103 46.13 -0.81 25.79
C ARG A 103 44.96 0.15 26.05
N ARG A 104 44.30 -0.04 27.20
CA ARG A 104 43.63 0.98 28.02
C ARG A 104 44.58 1.30 29.21
N PRO A 105 44.46 2.43 29.96
CA PRO A 105 43.32 2.81 30.82
C PRO A 105 42.93 4.30 30.60
N SER A 106 42.14 5.05 31.40
CA SER A 106 41.62 4.88 32.77
C SER A 106 40.20 5.50 32.95
N ARG A 107 39.84 5.97 34.16
CA ARG A 107 38.46 6.09 34.70
C ARG A 107 38.33 7.31 35.65
N ALA A 108 37.38 8.21 35.39
CA ALA A 108 36.70 9.11 36.34
C ALA A 108 35.50 9.77 35.59
N ALA A 109 34.25 9.90 36.04
CA ALA A 109 33.59 10.07 37.34
C ALA A 109 33.25 11.53 37.72
N ALA A 110 32.07 11.99 37.29
CA ALA A 110 31.18 13.01 37.91
C ALA A 110 29.87 13.00 37.08
N ALA A 111 28.65 12.77 37.56
CA ALA A 111 27.89 13.20 38.75
C ALA A 111 26.83 14.28 38.40
N ALA A 112 25.57 13.83 38.42
CA ALA A 112 24.30 14.54 38.67
C ALA A 112 24.12 16.05 38.36
N ALA A 113 23.02 16.34 37.65
CA ALA A 113 22.00 17.29 38.12
C ALA A 113 20.64 16.99 37.46
N ALA A 114 19.56 17.03 38.24
CA ALA A 114 18.19 16.97 37.75
C ALA A 114 17.53 18.34 37.90
N ALA A 115 16.69 18.74 36.96
CA ALA A 115 15.75 19.85 37.11
C ALA A 115 14.50 19.59 36.24
N ALA A 116 13.32 19.73 36.84
CA ALA A 116 12.04 19.61 36.15
C ALA A 116 11.67 20.93 35.44
N GLY A 117 10.88 20.85 34.37
CA GLY A 117 10.37 22.04 33.68
C GLY A 117 9.64 21.74 32.38
N GLU A 118 8.33 21.52 32.46
CA GLU A 118 7.39 21.57 31.34
C GLU A 118 6.06 22.18 31.83
N PRO A 119 5.18 22.72 30.96
CA PRO A 119 5.37 23.02 29.53
C PRO A 119 4.84 24.41 29.08
N ALA A 120 4.79 24.60 27.74
CA ALA A 120 3.96 25.53 26.96
C ALA A 120 4.50 26.96 26.67
N PRO A 121 3.98 27.63 25.63
CA PRO A 121 3.78 27.12 24.26
C PRO A 121 4.35 28.06 23.18
N ALA A 122 4.86 27.51 22.07
CA ALA A 122 5.36 28.30 20.94
C ALA A 122 4.51 28.11 19.67
N ALA A 123 3.82 29.17 19.24
CA ALA A 123 3.06 29.20 17.99
C ALA A 123 4.00 29.29 16.77
N ALA A 124 3.76 28.47 15.75
CA ALA A 124 4.47 28.55 14.48
C ALA A 124 3.65 29.34 13.45
N SER A 125 4.06 30.58 13.18
CA SER A 125 3.47 31.43 12.14
C SER A 125 3.85 30.96 10.73
N ALA A 126 2.99 31.23 9.75
CA ALA A 126 3.17 30.80 8.36
C ALA A 126 4.14 31.73 7.58
N ALA A 127 5.25 31.18 7.08
CA ALA A 127 6.15 31.85 6.15
C ALA A 127 6.00 31.29 4.72
N LYS A 128 5.47 32.11 3.80
CA LYS A 128 5.09 31.72 2.43
C LYS A 128 6.25 31.85 1.43
N GLY A 129 7.20 30.91 1.47
CA GLY A 129 8.34 30.87 0.54
C GLY A 129 7.97 30.44 -0.89
N LYS A 130 8.01 31.37 -1.86
CA LYS A 130 7.84 31.06 -3.30
C LYS A 130 9.11 30.47 -3.90
N GLY A 131 9.23 29.13 -3.90
CA GLY A 131 10.24 28.41 -4.69
C GLY A 131 9.69 27.88 -6.02
N LYS A 132 9.75 28.67 -7.10
CA LYS A 132 9.48 28.18 -8.47
C LYS A 132 10.76 27.55 -9.04
N GLY A 133 10.63 26.37 -9.65
CA GLY A 133 11.69 25.78 -10.50
C GLY A 133 11.93 24.28 -10.30
N LYS A 134 12.06 23.55 -11.41
CA LYS A 134 12.57 22.16 -11.55
C LYS A 134 11.76 20.99 -10.95
N ARG A 135 10.90 21.17 -9.94
CA ARG A 135 10.01 20.07 -9.44
C ARG A 135 8.85 19.67 -10.39
N GLY A 136 8.67 20.38 -11.51
CA GLY A 136 7.53 20.20 -12.42
C GLY A 136 7.81 19.49 -13.75
N LEU A 137 9.02 18.96 -13.98
CA LEU A 137 9.35 18.20 -15.21
C LEU A 137 9.18 16.69 -14.98
N ALA A 138 9.89 16.08 -14.02
CA ALA A 138 9.77 14.65 -13.72
C ALA A 138 8.35 14.21 -13.28
N ALA A 139 7.56 15.12 -12.70
CA ALA A 139 6.16 14.89 -12.36
C ALA A 139 5.19 15.12 -13.53
N LYS A 140 5.66 15.72 -14.64
CA LYS A 140 4.95 15.77 -15.91
C LYS A 140 5.26 14.53 -16.74
N GLU A 141 6.52 14.19 -16.91
CA GLU A 141 6.97 13.04 -17.71
C GLU A 141 6.26 11.74 -17.28
N GLY A 142 6.28 11.39 -15.98
CA GLY A 142 5.55 10.22 -15.48
C GLY A 142 4.03 10.34 -15.47
N ALA A 143 3.46 11.55 -15.59
CA ALA A 143 2.01 11.75 -15.72
C ALA A 143 1.55 11.70 -17.19
N GLU A 144 2.43 12.06 -18.12
CA GLU A 144 2.24 12.04 -19.57
C GLU A 144 2.42 10.60 -20.09
N GLU A 145 3.40 9.87 -19.57
CA GLU A 145 3.54 8.41 -19.74
C GLU A 145 2.33 7.66 -19.15
N ALA A 146 1.90 7.99 -17.92
CA ALA A 146 0.69 7.41 -17.35
C ALA A 146 -0.59 7.75 -18.13
N ALA A 147 -0.65 8.92 -18.79
CA ALA A 147 -1.77 9.27 -19.67
C ALA A 147 -1.74 8.49 -21.00
N ALA A 148 -0.56 8.23 -21.56
CA ALA A 148 -0.41 7.38 -22.75
C ALA A 148 -0.79 5.91 -22.45
N VAL A 149 -0.33 5.37 -21.31
CA VAL A 149 -0.74 4.03 -20.83
C VAL A 149 -2.24 4.00 -20.52
N ALA A 150 -2.80 5.08 -19.95
CA ALA A 150 -4.24 5.19 -19.68
C ALA A 150 -5.09 5.19 -20.97
N ALA A 151 -4.57 5.71 -22.07
CA ALA A 151 -5.21 5.64 -23.38
C ALA A 151 -5.15 4.22 -23.96
N ALA A 152 -3.97 3.58 -23.97
CA ALA A 152 -3.81 2.22 -24.49
C ALA A 152 -4.65 1.18 -23.70
N VAL A 153 -4.68 1.27 -22.37
CA VAL A 153 -5.49 0.37 -21.51
C VAL A 153 -7.00 0.57 -21.73
N ALA A 154 -7.43 1.77 -22.15
CA ALA A 154 -8.83 2.02 -22.51
C ALA A 154 -9.24 1.40 -23.85
N GLU A 155 -8.28 1.07 -24.73
CA GLU A 155 -8.52 0.37 -25.99
C GLU A 155 -8.53 -1.16 -25.81
N GLU A 156 -7.70 -1.74 -24.92
CA GLU A 156 -7.68 -3.18 -24.67
C GLU A 156 -8.78 -3.71 -23.73
N GLU A 157 -9.16 -3.01 -22.64
CA GLU A 157 -10.22 -3.51 -21.70
C GLU A 157 -11.67 -3.35 -22.23
N GLY A 158 -11.87 -3.25 -23.55
CA GLY A 158 -13.22 -3.20 -24.15
C GLY A 158 -13.97 -1.90 -23.82
N GLY A 159 -13.51 -0.79 -24.40
CA GLY A 159 -14.07 0.54 -24.18
C GLY A 159 -15.58 0.63 -24.47
N GLY A 160 -16.39 0.73 -23.41
CA GLY A 160 -17.83 0.94 -23.51
C GLY A 160 -18.56 1.11 -22.18
N ASP A 161 -18.38 0.16 -21.24
CA ASP A 161 -19.25 0.09 -20.05
C ASP A 161 -18.53 0.03 -18.68
N VAL A 162 -17.20 -0.07 -18.65
CA VAL A 162 -16.45 -0.19 -17.37
C VAL A 162 -16.45 1.13 -16.58
N VAL A 163 -17.00 1.09 -15.37
CA VAL A 163 -16.99 2.18 -14.39
C VAL A 163 -16.14 1.78 -13.19
N VAL A 164 -15.08 2.54 -12.93
CA VAL A 164 -14.21 2.37 -11.76
C VAL A 164 -14.65 3.31 -10.64
N MET A 165 -15.11 2.76 -9.52
CA MET A 165 -15.34 3.50 -8.28
C MET A 165 -14.07 3.49 -7.41
N HIS A 166 -13.50 4.67 -7.15
CA HIS A 166 -12.42 4.88 -6.19
C HIS A 166 -12.97 5.16 -4.78
N VAL A 167 -12.40 4.48 -3.78
CA VAL A 167 -12.71 4.66 -2.37
C VAL A 167 -11.43 4.95 -1.59
N HIS A 168 -11.45 6.01 -0.78
CA HIS A 168 -10.43 6.26 0.24
C HIS A 168 -11.10 6.61 1.58
N PHE A 169 -10.93 5.72 2.57
CA PHE A 169 -11.65 5.77 3.84
C PHE A 169 -11.31 6.96 4.74
N GLY A 170 -10.09 7.49 4.65
CA GLY A 170 -9.57 8.47 5.60
C GLY A 170 -9.43 7.88 7.02
N MET A 171 -9.87 8.62 8.03
CA MET A 171 -9.63 8.25 9.44
C MET A 171 -10.62 7.23 10.01
N SER A 172 -11.89 7.34 9.63
CA SER A 172 -13.04 6.65 10.23
C SER A 172 -14.00 5.98 9.23
N GLY A 173 -13.70 6.05 7.93
CA GLY A 173 -14.51 5.38 6.92
C GLY A 173 -14.57 3.86 7.10
N ALA A 174 -15.69 3.27 6.69
CA ALA A 174 -15.95 1.84 6.70
C ALA A 174 -16.84 1.46 5.52
N PHE A 175 -16.61 0.27 4.96
CA PHE A 175 -17.52 -0.37 4.01
C PHE A 175 -17.96 -1.69 4.65
N ARG A 176 -19.23 -1.79 5.03
CA ARG A 176 -19.78 -2.91 5.81
C ARG A 176 -20.77 -3.68 4.96
N THR A 177 -20.59 -4.99 4.83
CA THR A 177 -21.58 -5.93 4.28
C THR A 177 -22.44 -6.49 5.41
N MET A 178 -23.74 -6.61 5.18
CA MET A 178 -24.75 -7.08 6.14
C MET A 178 -25.77 -7.96 5.42
N GLU A 179 -26.40 -8.87 6.16
CA GLU A 179 -27.59 -9.59 5.70
C GLU A 179 -28.83 -8.68 5.76
N LEU A 180 -29.83 -8.95 4.93
CA LEU A 180 -31.09 -8.20 4.89
C LEU A 180 -31.97 -8.51 6.12
N PRO A 181 -32.69 -7.50 6.67
CA PRO A 181 -32.89 -6.15 6.13
C PRO A 181 -31.70 -5.20 6.30
N GLY A 182 -30.70 -5.57 7.11
CA GLY A 182 -29.56 -4.74 7.47
C GLY A 182 -29.92 -3.59 8.41
N LEU A 183 -28.94 -2.74 8.72
CA LEU A 183 -29.18 -1.47 9.40
C LEU A 183 -29.63 -0.41 8.37
N PRO A 184 -30.44 0.58 8.78
CA PRO A 184 -30.77 1.72 7.92
C PRO A 184 -29.53 2.60 7.65
N PRO A 185 -29.43 3.27 6.49
CA PRO A 185 -28.36 4.22 6.22
C PRO A 185 -28.28 5.35 7.25
N THR A 186 -27.07 5.86 7.47
CA THR A 186 -26.82 7.06 8.29
C THR A 186 -26.52 8.26 7.39
N ASP A 187 -26.53 9.46 7.95
CA ASP A 187 -26.12 10.69 7.25
C ASP A 187 -24.71 10.62 6.64
N THR A 188 -23.84 9.74 7.17
CA THR A 188 -22.49 9.52 6.65
C THR A 188 -22.43 8.49 5.52
N THR A 189 -23.49 7.68 5.31
CA THR A 189 -23.55 6.65 4.28
C THR A 189 -23.62 7.29 2.89
N ARG A 190 -22.49 7.23 2.16
CA ARG A 190 -22.34 7.80 0.81
C ARG A 190 -22.85 6.89 -0.29
N LEU A 191 -22.80 5.58 -0.08
CA LEU A 191 -23.28 4.56 -1.01
C LEU A 191 -23.90 3.41 -0.22
N GLU A 192 -25.04 2.94 -0.70
CA GLU A 192 -25.57 1.62 -0.41
C GLU A 192 -25.58 0.79 -1.69
N LEU A 193 -25.18 -0.48 -1.56
CA LEU A 193 -25.36 -1.53 -2.56
C LEU A 193 -26.32 -2.58 -2.01
N LEU A 194 -27.41 -2.86 -2.74
CA LEU A 194 -28.45 -3.81 -2.35
C LEU A 194 -28.57 -4.96 -3.36
N HIS A 195 -28.53 -6.20 -2.90
CA HIS A 195 -28.69 -7.41 -3.71
C HIS A 195 -29.74 -8.36 -3.09
N LYS A 196 -31.02 -8.12 -3.39
CA LYS A 196 -32.17 -8.86 -2.83
C LYS A 196 -32.03 -10.38 -2.96
N GLY A 197 -31.66 -10.87 -4.16
CA GLY A 197 -31.53 -12.32 -4.42
C GLY A 197 -30.38 -13.03 -3.70
N ALA A 198 -29.51 -12.29 -2.99
CA ALA A 198 -28.42 -12.86 -2.19
C ALA A 198 -28.57 -12.47 -0.70
N GLY A 199 -29.72 -11.91 -0.31
CA GLY A 199 -29.95 -11.47 1.06
C GLY A 199 -28.98 -10.39 1.54
N LEU A 200 -28.34 -9.61 0.66
CA LEU A 200 -27.18 -8.78 1.03
C LEU A 200 -27.43 -7.27 0.84
N VAL A 201 -26.96 -6.48 1.80
CA VAL A 201 -26.85 -5.01 1.70
C VAL A 201 -25.48 -4.56 2.20
N ALA A 202 -24.86 -3.59 1.53
CA ALA A 202 -23.56 -3.05 1.91
C ALA A 202 -23.56 -1.52 1.98
N HIS A 203 -23.05 -0.96 3.08
CA HIS A 203 -23.00 0.49 3.33
C HIS A 203 -21.57 0.99 3.36
N LEU A 204 -21.31 2.06 2.59
CA LEU A 204 -20.02 2.74 2.52
C LEU A 204 -20.12 4.15 3.12
N SER A 205 -19.29 4.41 4.13
CA SER A 205 -18.91 5.74 4.60
C SER A 205 -17.41 5.91 4.40
N ALA A 206 -16.96 7.02 3.83
CA ALA A 206 -15.55 7.26 3.52
C ALA A 206 -15.25 8.76 3.41
N MET A 207 -13.99 9.15 3.44
CA MET A 207 -13.55 10.53 3.20
C MET A 207 -13.69 10.90 1.71
N THR A 208 -13.34 9.97 0.81
CA THR A 208 -13.47 10.13 -0.64
C THR A 208 -14.17 8.91 -1.23
N VAL A 209 -15.16 9.18 -2.08
CA VAL A 209 -15.77 8.21 -3.00
C VAL A 209 -15.91 8.98 -4.32
N ALA A 210 -15.35 8.44 -5.40
CA ALA A 210 -15.30 9.06 -6.72
C ALA A 210 -15.43 7.98 -7.80
N HIS A 211 -15.70 8.35 -9.05
CA HIS A 211 -15.77 7.40 -10.16
C HIS A 211 -15.19 7.97 -11.45
N GLY A 212 -14.89 7.07 -12.40
CA GLY A 212 -14.45 7.37 -13.76
C GLY A 212 -14.35 6.08 -14.59
N GLY A 213 -13.78 6.15 -15.79
CA GLY A 213 -13.45 4.96 -16.59
C GLY A 213 -12.07 4.36 -16.25
N PRO A 214 -11.57 3.38 -17.03
CA PRO A 214 -10.24 2.77 -16.84
C PRO A 214 -9.10 3.80 -16.79
N ALA A 215 -9.13 4.84 -17.62
CA ALA A 215 -8.12 5.90 -17.60
C ALA A 215 -8.02 6.66 -16.25
N PHE A 216 -9.14 6.78 -15.51
CA PHE A 216 -9.14 7.37 -14.17
C PHE A 216 -8.45 6.46 -13.16
N TYR A 217 -8.56 5.13 -13.29
CA TYR A 217 -7.80 4.18 -12.49
C TYR A 217 -6.30 4.32 -12.74
N VAL A 218 -5.86 4.23 -14.00
CA VAL A 218 -4.44 4.28 -14.37
C VAL A 218 -3.78 5.56 -13.85
N THR A 219 -4.42 6.71 -14.08
CA THR A 219 -3.97 8.02 -13.56
C THR A 219 -3.85 8.03 -12.02
N LYS A 220 -4.79 7.40 -11.30
CA LYS A 220 -4.77 7.35 -9.83
C LYS A 220 -3.73 6.37 -9.29
N ALA A 221 -3.53 5.23 -9.95
CA ALA A 221 -2.56 4.20 -9.57
C ALA A 221 -1.13 4.70 -9.77
N ALA A 222 -0.82 5.30 -10.93
CA ALA A 222 0.51 5.83 -11.25
C ALA A 222 0.97 6.96 -10.30
N ALA A 223 0.04 7.67 -9.65
CA ALA A 223 0.36 8.70 -8.66
C ALA A 223 0.76 8.15 -7.27
N LEU A 224 0.72 6.83 -7.06
CA LEU A 224 0.99 6.18 -5.78
C LEU A 224 2.36 5.50 -5.79
N GLY A 225 2.99 5.47 -4.61
CA GLY A 225 4.23 4.74 -4.38
C GLY A 225 4.03 3.23 -4.31
N GLN A 226 5.11 2.50 -4.06
CA GLN A 226 5.08 1.05 -3.91
C GLN A 226 4.18 0.63 -2.75
N ASP A 227 3.27 -0.33 -2.95
CA ASP A 227 2.43 -0.90 -1.89
C ASP A 227 2.98 -2.29 -1.52
N PRO A 228 3.71 -2.45 -0.41
CA PRO A 228 4.43 -3.70 -0.13
C PRO A 228 3.54 -4.94 0.04
N LEU A 229 2.22 -4.77 0.15
CA LEU A 229 1.24 -5.85 0.24
C LEU A 229 0.77 -6.37 -1.14
N ARG A 230 1.24 -5.77 -2.25
CA ARG A 230 1.02 -6.29 -3.60
C ARG A 230 2.19 -7.17 -4.03
N GLU A 231 1.91 -8.14 -4.91
CA GLU A 231 2.90 -9.06 -5.46
C GLU A 231 3.87 -8.38 -6.45
N ASP A 232 3.43 -7.28 -7.08
CA ASP A 232 4.21 -6.45 -8.02
C ASP A 232 5.07 -5.36 -7.33
N ALA A 233 5.19 -5.40 -5.99
CA ALA A 233 5.84 -4.36 -5.21
C ALA A 233 7.37 -4.45 -5.25
N ASP A 234 8.02 -3.53 -5.97
CA ASP A 234 9.48 -3.45 -6.06
C ASP A 234 10.09 -2.58 -4.95
N LYS A 235 10.78 -3.23 -4.01
CA LYS A 235 11.51 -2.56 -2.92
C LYS A 235 12.73 -1.76 -3.40
N GLU A 236 13.34 -2.13 -4.52
CA GLU A 236 14.55 -1.47 -5.04
C GLU A 236 14.21 -0.07 -5.58
N VAL A 237 13.01 0.10 -6.17
CA VAL A 237 12.47 1.42 -6.53
C VAL A 237 12.33 2.34 -5.31
N LEU A 238 11.95 1.81 -4.15
CA LEU A 238 11.89 2.59 -2.90
C LEU A 238 13.30 2.84 -2.34
N TRP A 239 14.17 1.82 -2.32
CA TRP A 239 15.56 1.91 -1.86
C TRP A 239 16.35 3.01 -2.58
N ALA A 240 16.25 3.07 -3.91
CA ALA A 240 16.92 4.09 -4.73
C ALA A 240 16.45 5.53 -4.40
N LYS A 241 15.19 5.69 -3.95
CA LYS A 241 14.62 6.98 -3.51
C LYS A 241 15.01 7.30 -2.05
N VAL A 242 15.06 6.29 -1.17
CA VAL A 242 15.53 6.39 0.23
C VAL A 242 16.98 6.90 0.28
N GLN A 243 17.89 6.26 -0.47
CA GLN A 243 19.31 6.62 -0.52
C GLN A 243 19.58 8.06 -1.01
N LYS A 244 18.69 8.64 -1.81
CA LYS A 244 18.79 10.01 -2.33
C LYS A 244 18.08 11.04 -1.44
N SER A 245 17.41 10.62 -0.37
CA SER A 245 16.55 11.48 0.45
C SER A 245 17.25 11.95 1.73
N LYS A 246 17.36 13.28 1.90
CA LYS A 246 17.78 13.92 3.16
C LYS A 246 16.65 14.05 4.19
N LYS A 247 15.41 13.67 3.83
CA LYS A 247 14.27 13.69 4.78
C LYS A 247 14.46 12.63 5.87
N PRO A 248 13.94 12.85 7.09
CA PRO A 248 13.70 11.77 8.07
C PRO A 248 13.05 10.53 7.45
N ILE A 249 13.54 9.34 7.78
CA ILE A 249 12.98 8.07 7.32
C ILE A 249 11.50 7.91 7.72
N GLY A 250 11.11 8.43 8.89
CA GLY A 250 9.72 8.46 9.32
C GLY A 250 8.82 9.31 8.41
N LEU A 251 9.34 10.38 7.79
CA LEU A 251 8.58 11.17 6.82
C LEU A 251 8.56 10.51 5.44
N VAL A 252 9.64 9.82 5.05
CA VAL A 252 9.67 9.01 3.82
C VAL A 252 8.62 7.89 3.88
N LEU A 253 8.50 7.20 5.01
CA LEU A 253 7.49 6.14 5.21
C LEU A 253 6.04 6.66 5.28
N MET A 254 5.81 7.96 5.43
CA MET A 254 4.46 8.56 5.34
C MET A 254 4.13 9.05 3.93
N ASP A 255 5.12 9.21 3.06
CA ASP A 255 4.97 9.77 1.72
C ASP A 255 4.31 8.74 0.79
N GLN A 256 3.00 8.89 0.56
CA GLN A 256 2.21 7.94 -0.23
C GLN A 256 2.62 7.88 -1.72
N THR A 257 3.51 8.77 -2.18
CA THR A 257 4.11 8.75 -3.54
C THR A 257 5.41 7.91 -3.58
N LEU A 258 5.94 7.53 -2.42
CA LEU A 258 7.11 6.67 -2.27
C LEU A 258 6.69 5.27 -1.83
N ILE A 259 5.88 5.19 -0.77
CA ILE A 259 5.33 3.97 -0.22
C ILE A 259 3.85 4.16 0.14
N ALA A 260 2.99 3.48 -0.60
CA ALA A 260 1.55 3.53 -0.39
C ALA A 260 1.16 2.62 0.80
N GLY A 261 0.07 2.93 1.48
CA GLY A 261 -0.51 2.04 2.50
C GLY A 261 -0.01 2.29 3.92
N VAL A 262 1.28 2.57 4.12
CA VAL A 262 1.85 2.86 5.46
C VAL A 262 1.23 4.13 6.04
N GLY A 263 0.74 4.07 7.28
CA GLY A 263 0.30 5.24 8.06
C GLY A 263 1.06 5.38 9.36
N ASN A 264 0.53 6.20 10.27
CA ASN A 264 1.24 6.60 11.48
C ASN A 264 1.47 5.42 12.44
N ILE A 265 0.54 4.47 12.51
CA ILE A 265 0.66 3.28 13.37
C ILE A 265 1.73 2.35 12.79
N TYR A 266 1.59 1.97 11.51
CA TYR A 266 2.54 1.04 10.90
C TYR A 266 3.95 1.65 10.83
N ARG A 267 4.10 2.94 10.50
CA ARG A 267 5.42 3.61 10.54
C ARG A 267 6.10 3.44 11.90
N ALA A 268 5.38 3.65 13.00
CA ALA A 268 5.94 3.51 14.35
C ALA A 268 6.37 2.06 14.62
N GLU A 269 5.48 1.09 14.37
CA GLU A 269 5.74 -0.34 14.54
C GLU A 269 6.92 -0.85 13.70
N ILE A 270 6.98 -0.48 12.42
CA ILE A 270 8.04 -0.84 11.48
C ILE A 270 9.40 -0.33 11.99
N LEU A 271 9.48 0.95 12.32
CA LEU A 271 10.72 1.59 12.74
C LEU A 271 11.20 1.09 14.12
N TYR A 272 10.26 0.85 15.03
CA TYR A 272 10.53 0.22 16.33
C TYR A 272 11.13 -1.18 16.14
N LYS A 273 10.47 -2.05 15.36
CA LYS A 273 10.95 -3.41 15.05
C LYS A 273 12.29 -3.41 14.31
N ALA A 274 12.50 -2.49 13.37
CA ALA A 274 13.75 -2.34 12.64
C ALA A 274 14.91 -1.74 13.47
N ARG A 275 14.60 -1.19 14.65
CA ARG A 275 15.47 -0.41 15.54
C ARG A 275 16.09 0.81 14.85
N VAL A 276 15.23 1.60 14.18
CA VAL A 276 15.60 2.81 13.45
C VAL A 276 14.87 4.02 14.03
N HIS A 277 15.59 5.08 14.39
CA HIS A 277 14.97 6.31 14.90
C HIS A 277 14.18 7.01 13.77
N PRO A 278 12.93 7.48 13.99
CA PRO A 278 12.12 8.10 12.93
C PRO A 278 12.73 9.36 12.32
N GLU A 279 13.57 10.06 13.07
CA GLU A 279 14.27 11.28 12.61
C GLU A 279 15.59 10.99 11.89
N ALA A 280 16.06 9.73 11.85
CA ALA A 280 17.26 9.36 11.12
C ALA A 280 17.12 9.76 9.63
N PRO A 281 18.11 10.45 9.02
CA PRO A 281 18.08 10.77 7.60
C PRO A 281 17.91 9.51 6.75
N ALA A 282 17.00 9.52 5.78
CA ALA A 282 16.73 8.34 4.95
C ALA A 282 17.97 7.87 4.18
N ALA A 283 18.83 8.79 3.74
CA ALA A 283 20.13 8.47 3.13
C ALA A 283 21.18 7.86 4.07
N SER A 284 20.99 7.90 5.40
CA SER A 284 21.89 7.22 6.36
C SER A 284 21.40 5.83 6.78
N ILE A 285 20.32 5.33 6.17
CA ILE A 285 19.78 3.99 6.44
C ILE A 285 20.61 2.96 5.68
N SER A 286 21.20 2.01 6.40
CA SER A 286 21.94 0.89 5.80
C SER A 286 21.01 -0.04 5.02
N ARG A 287 21.57 -0.87 4.13
CA ARG A 287 20.78 -1.81 3.34
C ARG A 287 20.02 -2.80 4.24
N GLU A 288 20.68 -3.29 5.28
CA GLU A 288 20.14 -4.24 6.26
C GLU A 288 19.05 -3.60 7.12
N GLN A 289 19.18 -2.30 7.44
CA GLN A 289 18.10 -1.54 8.08
C GLN A 289 16.90 -1.36 7.15
N PHE A 290 17.13 -1.08 5.86
CA PHE A 290 16.06 -0.96 4.87
C PHE A 290 15.32 -2.29 4.66
N ASP A 291 16.04 -3.41 4.53
CA ASP A 291 15.41 -4.73 4.42
C ASP A 291 14.61 -5.10 5.68
N ARG A 292 15.08 -4.72 6.88
CA ARG A 292 14.29 -4.82 8.14
C ARG A 292 13.09 -3.88 8.22
N ILE A 293 13.13 -2.74 7.52
CA ILE A 293 11.99 -1.82 7.38
C ILE A 293 10.96 -2.41 6.41
N TRP A 294 11.41 -2.98 5.28
CA TRP A 294 10.52 -3.50 4.23
C TRP A 294 9.82 -4.80 4.63
N TRP A 295 10.57 -5.78 5.15
CA TRP A 295 10.07 -7.13 5.43
C TRP A 295 8.76 -7.17 6.26
N PRO A 296 8.61 -6.44 7.38
CA PRO A 296 7.39 -6.49 8.18
C PRO A 296 6.15 -5.92 7.49
N ILE A 297 6.35 -5.09 6.45
CA ILE A 297 5.28 -4.51 5.64
C ILE A 297 4.84 -5.52 4.57
N SER A 298 5.80 -6.13 3.86
CA SER A 298 5.49 -7.06 2.76
C SER A 298 5.05 -8.44 3.22
N ALA A 299 5.67 -8.98 4.27
CA ALA A 299 5.32 -10.28 4.83
C ALA A 299 4.00 -10.26 5.65
N GLY A 300 3.39 -9.08 5.83
CA GLY A 300 2.22 -8.94 6.70
C GLY A 300 2.48 -9.22 8.18
N ALA A 301 3.74 -9.27 8.61
CA ALA A 301 4.12 -9.69 9.97
C ALA A 301 3.71 -8.67 11.07
N ILE A 302 3.34 -7.44 10.70
CA ILE A 302 2.69 -6.47 11.61
C ILE A 302 1.16 -6.68 11.67
N MET A 303 0.58 -7.42 10.71
CA MET A 303 -0.86 -7.74 10.63
C MET A 303 -1.28 -8.92 11.54
N GLY A 304 -0.38 -9.44 12.39
CA GLY A 304 -0.64 -10.60 13.26
C GLY A 304 -0.40 -11.97 12.62
N ALA A 305 0.13 -12.01 11.39
CA ALA A 305 0.51 -13.26 10.73
C ALA A 305 1.93 -13.69 11.18
N ARG A 306 1.99 -14.70 12.05
CA ARG A 306 3.17 -15.47 12.53
C ARG A 306 4.43 -14.66 12.92
N ALA A 307 4.80 -14.78 14.19
CA ALA A 307 6.22 -14.63 14.56
C ALA A 307 7.06 -15.62 13.74
N GLN A 308 8.23 -15.18 13.28
CA GLN A 308 9.27 -16.09 12.78
C GLN A 308 9.74 -17.01 13.93
N PRO A 309 10.21 -18.23 13.63
CA PRO A 309 10.75 -19.17 14.61
C PRO A 309 12.02 -18.64 15.31
#